data_AF-A0A960R0D8-F1
#
_entry.id   AF-A0A960R0D8-F1
#
_cell.length_a   1.000
_cell.length_b   1.000
_cell.length_c   1.000
_cell.angle_alpha   90.00
_cell.angle_beta   90.00
_cell.angle_gamma   90.00
#
_symmetry.space_group_name_H-M   'P 1'
#
loop_
_entity.id
_entity.type
_entity.pdbx_description
1 polymer ?
#
loop_
_entity_poly.entity_id
_entity_poly.type
_entity_poly.pdbx_seq_one_letter_code
_entity_poly.pdbx_strand_id
1 'polypeptide(L)'
;MMSYRFKKSVPLPTEGGIKLSKGKNLSSSWWKERWIEAVESFNDGGRLSRGRSYARKGQVLDISISKGQVIAIVQGSQKSPYRVSIEVETLPDEAWNMVTRALSAKALYAAKLFSGELPNDIETFFEEVGISLLPTSYSDFSTDCSCPDWSNP
;
A
#
# COMPACT_ATOMS: atom_id res chain seq x y z
N MET A 1 1.84 16.76 -37.65
CA MET A 1 1.33 16.11 -36.43
C MET A 1 1.46 14.60 -36.58
N MET A 2 2.52 13.97 -36.05
CA MET A 2 2.60 12.51 -35.96
C MET A 2 1.81 12.07 -34.73
N SER A 3 0.66 11.42 -34.95
CA SER A 3 -0.08 10.78 -33.87
C SER A 3 0.66 9.51 -33.45
N TYR A 4 1.38 9.57 -32.33
CA TYR A 4 1.93 8.38 -31.71
C TYR A 4 0.77 7.54 -31.15
N ARG A 5 0.31 6.56 -31.93
CA ARG A 5 -0.55 5.49 -31.43
C ARG A 5 0.27 4.60 -30.49
N PHE A 6 0.24 4.88 -29.19
CA PHE A 6 0.69 3.90 -28.20
C PHE A 6 -0.17 2.64 -28.31
N LYS A 7 0.38 1.55 -28.84
CA LYS A 7 -0.26 0.23 -28.78
C LYS A 7 -0.43 -0.11 -27.30
N LYS A 8 -1.66 -0.39 -26.87
CA LYS A 8 -1.96 -0.79 -25.49
C LYS A 8 -1.10 -2.00 -25.13
N SER A 9 -0.12 -1.82 -24.25
CA SER A 9 0.80 -2.89 -23.87
C SER A 9 0.10 -3.84 -22.89
N VAL A 10 0.21 -5.15 -23.17
CA VAL A 10 -0.40 -6.20 -22.35
C VAL A 10 0.70 -6.86 -21.52
N PRO A 11 0.50 -7.09 -20.21
CA PRO A 11 1.47 -7.81 -19.40
C PRO A 11 1.76 -9.20 -19.93
N LEU A 12 3.00 -9.64 -19.82
CA LEU A 12 3.36 -11.02 -20.09
C LEU A 12 2.72 -11.94 -19.04
N PRO A 13 2.35 -13.18 -19.40
CA PRO A 13 1.82 -14.13 -18.44
C PRO A 13 2.87 -14.49 -17.38
N THR A 14 2.42 -14.83 -16.18
CA THR A 14 3.27 -15.27 -15.07
C THR A 14 2.83 -16.66 -14.60
N GLU A 15 3.80 -17.45 -14.15
CA GLU A 15 3.55 -18.71 -13.44
C GLU A 15 3.87 -18.50 -11.96
N GLY A 16 2.92 -18.82 -11.07
CA GLY A 16 3.15 -18.78 -9.62
C GLY A 16 3.17 -17.41 -8.96
N GLY A 17 2.91 -16.31 -9.66
CA GLY A 17 2.87 -14.99 -9.04
C GLY A 17 1.75 -14.82 -8.00
N ILE A 18 2.00 -13.95 -7.03
CA ILE A 18 1.12 -13.58 -5.91
C ILE A 18 -0.19 -13.03 -6.45
N LYS A 19 -1.30 -13.68 -6.07
CA LYS A 19 -2.66 -13.31 -6.48
C LYS A 19 -3.42 -12.68 -5.33
N LEU A 20 -4.16 -11.63 -5.63
CA LEU A 20 -5.19 -11.15 -4.72
C LEU A 20 -6.24 -12.25 -4.51
N SER A 21 -6.30 -12.82 -3.31
CA SER A 21 -7.23 -13.89 -2.98
C SER A 21 -8.67 -13.35 -2.96
N LYS A 22 -9.64 -14.13 -3.47
CA LYS A 22 -11.08 -13.87 -3.31
C LYS A 22 -11.57 -14.28 -1.91
N GLY A 23 -10.80 -13.97 -0.86
CA GLY A 23 -11.11 -14.38 0.51
C GLY A 23 -12.43 -13.79 0.99
N LYS A 24 -13.28 -14.64 1.56
CA LYS A 24 -14.64 -14.36 2.08
C LYS A 24 -14.69 -13.38 3.28
N ASN A 25 -13.56 -12.75 3.60
CA ASN A 25 -13.39 -11.70 4.61
C ASN A 25 -12.18 -10.84 4.25
N LEU A 26 -12.19 -10.19 3.08
CA LEU A 26 -11.75 -8.79 3.04
C LEU A 26 -12.78 -8.01 3.87
N SER A 27 -12.85 -8.28 5.17
CA SER A 27 -13.56 -7.41 6.11
C SER A 27 -13.00 -6.02 5.86
N SER A 28 -13.89 -5.13 5.44
CA SER A 28 -13.70 -3.69 5.30
C SER A 28 -13.21 -3.17 6.65
N SER A 29 -11.90 -3.22 6.84
CA SER A 29 -11.30 -2.61 8.00
C SER A 29 -11.11 -1.15 7.65
N TRP A 30 -11.62 -0.27 8.51
CA TRP A 30 -11.63 1.17 8.30
C TRP A 30 -10.26 1.70 7.85
N TRP A 31 -9.15 1.15 8.39
CA TRP A 31 -7.80 1.59 8.05
C TRP A 31 -7.36 1.18 6.64
N LYS A 32 -7.90 0.07 6.11
CA LYS A 32 -7.64 -0.35 4.72
C LYS A 32 -8.32 0.61 3.75
N GLU A 33 -9.53 1.03 4.07
CA GLU A 33 -10.28 2.00 3.28
C GLU A 33 -9.57 3.35 3.31
N ARG A 34 -9.21 3.86 4.49
CA ARG A 34 -8.39 5.08 4.66
C ARG A 34 -7.07 5.01 3.88
N TRP A 35 -6.35 3.89 3.95
CA TRP A 35 -5.11 3.70 3.18
C TRP A 35 -5.35 3.75 1.68
N ILE A 36 -6.39 3.06 1.19
CA ILE A 36 -6.77 3.08 -0.22
C ILE A 36 -7.20 4.48 -0.66
N GLU A 37 -7.97 5.19 0.16
CA GLU A 37 -8.38 6.58 -0.10
C GLU A 37 -7.18 7.52 -0.19
N ALA A 38 -6.21 7.39 0.72
CA ALA A 38 -4.97 8.16 0.67
C ALA A 38 -4.22 7.92 -0.65
N VAL A 39 -4.11 6.65 -1.09
CA VAL A 39 -3.50 6.27 -2.37
C VAL A 39 -4.34 6.73 -3.58
N GLU A 40 -5.67 6.68 -3.48
CA GLU A 40 -6.61 7.11 -4.53
C GLU A 40 -6.62 8.62 -4.72
N SER A 41 -6.30 9.41 -3.68
CA SER A 41 -6.37 10.87 -3.69
C SER A 41 -5.48 11.53 -4.75
N PHE A 42 -4.48 10.83 -5.27
CA PHE A 42 -3.49 11.37 -6.21
C PHE A 42 -3.26 10.54 -7.47
N ASN A 43 -3.95 9.40 -7.61
CA ASN A 43 -3.80 8.56 -8.79
C ASN A 43 -4.96 8.77 -9.77
N ASP A 44 -4.68 8.64 -11.07
CA ASP A 44 -5.78 8.52 -12.02
C ASP A 44 -6.52 7.20 -11.73
N GLY A 45 -7.85 7.22 -11.66
CA GLY A 45 -8.63 6.01 -11.35
C GLY A 45 -8.36 4.84 -12.32
N GLY A 46 -7.78 5.13 -13.50
CA GLY A 46 -7.35 4.13 -14.48
C GLY A 46 -6.13 3.31 -14.04
N ARG A 47 -5.14 3.92 -13.37
CA ARG A 47 -3.91 3.26 -12.89
C ARG A 47 -4.21 2.29 -11.77
N LEU A 48 -5.01 2.68 -10.78
CA LEU A 48 -5.41 1.75 -9.71
C LEU A 48 -6.27 0.60 -10.22
N SER A 49 -7.15 0.85 -11.20
CA SER A 49 -7.89 -0.22 -11.88
C SER A 49 -6.95 -1.21 -12.58
N ARG A 50 -5.90 -0.71 -13.26
CA ARG A 50 -4.84 -1.56 -13.84
C ARG A 50 -4.07 -2.34 -12.77
N GLY A 51 -3.65 -1.69 -11.68
CA GLY A 51 -2.96 -2.34 -10.55
C GLY A 51 -3.79 -3.48 -9.95
N ARG A 52 -5.09 -3.25 -9.69
CA ARG A 52 -6.03 -4.29 -9.25
C ARG A 52 -6.13 -5.45 -10.25
N SER A 53 -6.08 -5.17 -11.56
CA SER A 53 -6.05 -6.20 -12.60
C SER A 53 -4.76 -7.03 -12.56
N TYR A 54 -3.61 -6.39 -12.38
CA TYR A 54 -2.31 -7.06 -12.24
C TYR A 54 -2.29 -7.99 -11.02
N ALA A 55 -2.73 -7.49 -9.86
CA ALA A 55 -2.81 -8.28 -8.63
C ALA A 55 -3.75 -9.49 -8.76
N ARG A 56 -4.90 -9.33 -9.44
CA ARG A 56 -5.84 -10.45 -9.68
C ARG A 56 -5.28 -11.49 -10.67
N LYS A 57 -4.48 -11.07 -11.64
CA LYS A 57 -3.88 -11.94 -12.65
C LYS A 57 -2.62 -12.66 -12.16
N GLY A 58 -2.10 -12.31 -10.99
CA GLY A 58 -0.87 -12.90 -10.45
C GLY A 58 0.39 -12.26 -11.03
N GLN A 59 0.34 -11.00 -11.41
CA GLN A 59 1.47 -10.29 -12.02
C GLN A 59 2.50 -9.82 -11.00
N VAL A 60 2.21 -9.89 -9.70
CA VAL A 60 3.18 -9.61 -8.64
C VAL A 60 4.00 -10.88 -8.43
N LEU A 61 5.27 -10.86 -8.80
CA LEU A 61 6.19 -11.99 -8.67
C LEU A 61 6.72 -12.12 -7.25
N ASP A 62 6.98 -10.99 -6.61
CA ASP A 62 7.51 -10.93 -5.25
C ASP A 62 7.05 -9.64 -4.55
N ILE A 63 6.94 -9.69 -3.22
CA ILE A 63 6.65 -8.54 -2.37
C ILE A 63 7.45 -8.64 -1.07
N SER A 64 8.22 -7.59 -0.78
CA SER A 64 8.96 -7.46 0.47
C SER A 64 8.47 -6.22 1.22
N ILE A 65 8.15 -6.39 2.49
CA ILE A 65 7.67 -5.32 3.37
C ILE A 65 8.69 -5.15 4.51
N SER A 66 9.14 -3.93 4.71
CA SER A 66 10.04 -3.52 5.80
C SER A 66 9.54 -2.21 6.43
N LYS A 67 10.22 -1.71 7.48
CA LYS A 67 9.81 -0.50 8.20
C LYS A 67 9.74 0.68 7.22
N GLY A 68 8.53 1.17 6.95
CA GLY A 68 8.29 2.32 6.06
C GLY A 68 8.45 2.04 4.57
N GLN A 69 8.68 0.80 4.13
CA GLN A 69 8.92 0.51 2.72
C GLN A 69 8.27 -0.80 2.26
N VAL A 70 7.61 -0.73 1.12
CA VAL A 70 7.12 -1.87 0.35
C VAL A 70 7.83 -1.89 -0.99
N ILE A 71 8.47 -3.01 -1.34
CA ILE A 71 9.03 -3.25 -2.66
C ILE A 71 8.28 -4.42 -3.29
N ALA A 72 7.91 -4.28 -4.55
CA ALA A 72 7.29 -5.33 -5.33
C ALA A 72 8.02 -5.53 -6.66
N ILE A 73 8.11 -6.79 -7.07
CA ILE A 73 8.55 -7.16 -8.42
C ILE A 73 7.31 -7.51 -9.23
N VAL A 74 7.04 -6.75 -10.28
CA VAL A 74 5.79 -6.80 -11.03
C VAL A 74 6.06 -7.08 -12.49
N GLN A 75 5.53 -8.19 -12.99
CA GLN A 75 5.61 -8.51 -14.41
C GLN A 75 4.72 -7.55 -15.21
N GLY A 76 5.36 -6.80 -16.10
CA GLY A 76 4.71 -5.91 -17.04
C GLY A 76 4.72 -6.48 -18.46
N SER A 77 4.65 -5.59 -19.44
CA SER A 77 4.76 -5.93 -20.87
C SER A 77 6.20 -6.13 -21.34
N GLN A 78 7.19 -5.75 -20.53
CA GLN A 78 8.62 -5.92 -20.78
C GLN A 78 9.11 -7.31 -20.34
N LYS A 79 10.18 -7.81 -20.96
CA LYS A 79 10.80 -9.09 -20.57
C LYS A 79 11.37 -9.06 -19.15
N SER A 80 11.97 -7.92 -18.77
CA SER A 80 12.39 -7.70 -17.39
C SER A 80 11.18 -7.21 -16.57
N PRO A 81 10.87 -7.85 -15.43
CA PRO A 81 9.88 -7.32 -14.50
C PRO A 81 10.25 -5.92 -13.99
N TYR A 82 9.24 -5.16 -13.61
CA TYR A 82 9.42 -3.85 -13.00
C TYR A 82 9.66 -3.99 -11.50
N ARG A 83 10.59 -3.20 -10.98
CA ARG A 83 10.70 -2.95 -9.55
C ARG A 83 9.82 -1.74 -9.23
N VAL A 84 8.90 -1.92 -8.28
CA VAL A 84 8.02 -0.87 -7.77
C VAL A 84 8.31 -0.71 -6.28
N SER A 85 8.45 0.53 -5.80
CA SER A 85 8.57 0.81 -4.37
C SER A 85 7.58 1.88 -3.93
N ILE A 86 7.03 1.67 -2.73
CA ILE A 86 6.23 2.63 -1.99
C ILE A 86 6.91 2.80 -0.63
N GLU A 87 7.24 4.02 -0.29
CA GLU A 87 7.81 4.41 0.98
C GLU A 87 6.85 5.35 1.69
N VAL A 88 6.75 5.21 3.01
CA VAL A 88 5.99 6.10 3.88
C VAL A 88 6.87 6.51 5.06
N GLU A 89 6.65 7.72 5.54
CA GLU A 89 7.39 8.20 6.71
C GLU A 89 7.08 7.31 7.92
N THR A 90 8.13 6.88 8.60
CA THR A 90 8.00 6.05 9.78
C THR A 90 7.87 6.91 11.02
N LEU A 91 7.03 6.49 11.95
CA LEU A 91 6.91 7.18 13.22
C LEU A 91 8.27 7.26 13.96
N PRO A 92 8.62 8.44 14.51
CA PRO A 92 9.81 8.58 15.35
C PRO A 92 9.76 7.61 16.54
N ASP A 93 10.91 7.08 16.93
CA ASP A 93 10.98 6.07 17.99
C ASP A 93 10.41 6.58 19.33
N GLU A 94 10.55 7.88 19.62
CA GLU A 94 9.96 8.51 20.80
C GLU A 94 8.42 8.46 20.76
N ALA A 95 7.81 8.88 19.66
CA ALA A 95 6.37 8.86 19.49
C ALA A 95 5.83 7.41 19.50
N TRP A 96 6.55 6.49 18.85
CA TRP A 96 6.22 5.06 18.89
C TRP A 96 6.22 4.50 20.31
N ASN A 97 7.22 4.87 21.12
CA ASN A 97 7.31 4.47 22.53
C ASN A 97 6.18 5.05 23.38
N MET A 98 5.80 6.31 23.17
CA MET A 98 4.69 6.96 23.87
C MET A 98 3.36 6.25 23.58
N VAL A 99 3.05 6.04 22.30
CA VAL A 99 1.79 5.40 21.89
C VAL A 99 1.75 3.94 22.35
N THR A 100 2.84 3.19 22.22
CA THR A 100 2.90 1.80 22.67
C THR A 100 2.65 1.68 24.17
N ARG A 101 3.22 2.57 24.99
CA ARG A 101 2.95 2.61 26.43
C ARG A 101 1.47 2.87 26.71
N ALA A 102 0.87 3.87 26.06
CA ALA A 102 -0.53 4.23 26.24
C ALA A 102 -1.49 3.09 25.85
N LEU A 103 -1.21 2.40 24.73
CA LEU A 103 -1.98 1.23 24.29
C LEU A 103 -1.84 0.04 25.25
N SER A 104 -0.61 -0.23 25.71
CA SER A 104 -0.33 -1.36 26.62
C SER A 104 -0.97 -1.22 28.00
N ALA A 105 -1.23 0.02 28.44
CA ALA A 105 -1.89 0.29 29.72
C ALA A 105 -3.37 -0.15 29.74
N LYS A 106 -3.97 -0.43 28.57
CA LYS A 106 -5.38 -0.79 28.42
C LYS A 106 -5.49 -2.20 27.82
N ALA A 107 -5.79 -3.21 28.65
CA ALA A 107 -5.82 -4.62 28.26
C ALA A 107 -6.67 -4.94 27.01
N LEU A 108 -7.74 -4.18 26.78
CA LEU A 108 -8.60 -4.32 25.60
C LEU A 108 -7.84 -4.06 24.28
N TYR A 109 -7.04 -3.00 24.20
CA TYR A 109 -6.30 -2.66 22.97
C TYR A 109 -5.21 -3.69 22.71
N ALA A 110 -4.49 -4.11 23.75
CA ALA A 110 -3.53 -5.19 23.64
C ALA A 110 -4.19 -6.45 23.04
N ALA A 111 -5.32 -6.91 23.62
CA ALA A 111 -6.04 -8.08 23.12
C ALA A 111 -6.48 -7.96 21.66
N LYS A 112 -7.05 -6.80 21.28
CA LYS A 112 -7.48 -6.53 19.90
C LYS A 112 -6.31 -6.56 18.91
N LEU A 113 -5.21 -5.87 19.23
CA LEU A 113 -4.01 -5.85 18.41
C LEU A 113 -3.38 -7.25 18.28
N PHE A 114 -3.35 -8.04 19.36
CA PHE A 114 -2.92 -9.44 19.32
C PHE A 114 -3.80 -10.32 18.42
N SER A 115 -5.09 -10.01 18.30
CA SER A 115 -5.98 -10.68 17.32
C SER A 115 -5.89 -10.13 15.90
N GLY A 116 -5.01 -9.15 15.64
CA GLY A 116 -4.88 -8.50 14.33
C GLY A 116 -6.00 -7.50 14.01
N GLU A 117 -6.76 -7.06 15.02
CA GLU A 117 -7.77 -6.02 14.89
C GLU A 117 -7.17 -4.66 15.27
N LEU A 118 -7.29 -3.67 14.38
CA LEU A 118 -6.94 -2.29 14.64
C LEU A 118 -8.21 -1.52 15.08
N PRO A 119 -8.36 -1.13 16.36
CA PRO A 119 -9.56 -0.47 16.85
C PRO A 119 -9.78 0.89 16.18
N ASN A 120 -11.02 1.26 15.89
CA ASN A 120 -11.34 2.53 15.20
C ASN A 120 -10.91 3.77 15.99
N ASP A 121 -10.90 3.68 17.32
CA ASP A 121 -10.53 4.76 18.23
C ASP A 121 -9.03 4.79 18.53
N ILE A 122 -8.23 3.91 17.92
CA ILE A 122 -6.78 3.87 18.16
C ILE A 122 -6.07 5.15 17.70
N GLU A 123 -6.61 5.86 16.70
CA GLU A 123 -6.03 7.10 16.18
C GLU A 123 -5.93 8.19 17.25
N THR A 124 -6.85 8.20 18.23
CA THR A 124 -6.83 9.18 19.33
C THR A 124 -5.51 9.19 20.11
N PHE A 125 -4.87 8.04 20.27
CA PHE A 125 -3.57 7.93 20.94
C PHE A 125 -2.42 8.55 20.13
N PHE A 126 -2.54 8.56 18.80
CA PHE A 126 -1.56 9.18 17.91
C PHE A 126 -1.82 10.68 17.81
N GLU A 127 -3.09 11.11 17.76
CA GLU A 127 -3.48 12.51 17.77
C GLU A 127 -3.02 13.25 19.04
N GLU A 128 -3.08 12.60 20.20
CA GLU A 128 -2.60 13.14 21.50
C GLU A 128 -1.11 13.53 21.47
N VAL A 129 -0.31 12.88 20.64
CA VAL A 129 1.12 13.17 20.46
C VAL A 129 1.42 13.90 19.13
N GLY A 130 0.38 14.38 18.43
CA GLY A 130 0.50 15.21 17.23
C GLY A 130 0.98 14.46 15.99
N ILE A 131 0.79 13.14 15.92
CA ILE A 131 1.16 12.31 14.76
C ILE A 131 -0.05 11.57 14.18
N SER A 132 0.01 11.26 12.89
CA SER A 132 -0.99 10.41 12.25
C SER A 132 -0.52 8.96 12.20
N LEU A 133 -1.41 8.01 12.47
CA LEU A 133 -1.12 6.58 12.31
C LEU A 133 -1.04 6.18 10.83
N LEU A 134 -1.94 6.74 10.01
CA LEU A 134 -2.04 6.42 8.60
C LEU A 134 -1.62 7.62 7.74
N PRO A 135 -1.08 7.38 6.54
CA PRO A 135 -0.94 8.43 5.54
C PRO A 135 -2.27 9.13 5.32
N THR A 136 -2.21 10.46 5.25
CA THR A 136 -3.37 11.34 5.08
C THR A 136 -3.43 11.94 3.69
N SER A 137 -2.30 11.98 2.99
CA SER A 137 -2.16 12.65 1.71
C SER A 137 -1.06 12.03 0.84
N TYR A 138 -0.96 12.48 -0.40
CA TYR A 138 0.09 12.05 -1.31
C TYR A 138 1.51 12.35 -0.82
N SER A 139 1.72 13.49 -0.16
CA SER A 139 3.06 13.87 0.32
C SER A 139 3.63 12.92 1.37
N ASP A 140 2.78 12.07 1.94
CA ASP A 140 3.18 11.05 2.91
C ASP A 140 3.74 9.79 2.23
N PHE A 141 3.69 9.74 0.89
CA PHE A 141 4.21 8.66 0.07
C PHE A 141 5.38 9.13 -0.81
N SER A 142 6.42 8.29 -0.85
CA SER A 142 7.47 8.36 -1.87
C SER A 142 7.41 7.09 -2.72
N THR A 143 7.21 7.24 -4.02
CA THR A 143 6.90 6.12 -4.92
C THR A 143 7.80 6.12 -6.12
N ASP A 144 8.29 4.93 -6.50
CA ASP A 144 9.20 4.75 -7.64
C ASP A 144 8.85 3.49 -8.44
N CYS A 145 9.05 3.56 -9.75
CA CYS A 145 8.81 2.44 -10.67
C CYS A 145 9.86 2.43 -11.76
N SER A 146 10.50 1.28 -11.96
CA SER A 146 11.42 1.07 -13.09
C SER A 146 10.69 0.88 -14.44
N CYS A 147 9.40 1.20 -14.51
CA CYS A 147 8.60 1.08 -15.71
C CYS A 147 8.89 2.23 -16.69
N PRO A 148 8.76 2.01 -18.01
CA PRO A 148 9.01 3.05 -19.02
C PRO A 148 7.90 4.12 -19.07
N ASP A 149 7.02 4.17 -18.07
CA ASP A 149 5.95 5.15 -17.93
C ASP A 149 6.47 6.28 -17.03
N TRP A 150 6.37 7.53 -17.48
CA TRP A 150 6.83 8.72 -16.73
C TRP A 150 5.89 9.12 -15.60
N SER A 151 5.04 8.20 -15.19
CA SER A 151 3.95 8.44 -14.27
C SER A 151 4.23 7.80 -12.94
N ASN A 152 3.75 8.42 -11.88
CA ASN A 152 3.82 7.85 -10.55
C ASN A 152 3.05 6.50 -10.50
N PRO A 153 3.67 5.40 -10.03
CA PRO A 153 3.02 4.09 -9.95
C PRO A 153 1.76 4.07 -9.07
#